data_AF-A0A154QJR8-F1
#
_entry.id   AF-A0A154QJR8-F1
#
_cell.length_a   1.000
_cell.length_b   1.000
_cell.length_c   1.000
_cell.angle_alpha   90.00
_cell.angle_beta   90.00
_cell.angle_gamma   90.00
#
_symmetry.space_group_name_H-M   'P 1'
#
loop_
_entity.id
_entity.type
_entity.pdbx_description
1 polymer ?
#
loop_
_entity_poly.entity_id
_entity_poly.type
_entity_poly.pdbx_seq_one_letter_code
_entity_poly.pdbx_strand_id
1 'polypeptide(L)'
;MSGLSGAESWGRWTDANLGASAQFHFKNALPQQFKLILETRDFYGINAGQKITVRVGDKQQEFSFDSVDHIQHVELTFADVGTTNTIEIAVPKHSEPSATDSRKMGLGLVSLKIRQ
;
A
#
# COMPACT_ATOMS: atom_id res chain seq x y z
N MET A 1 -10.31 5.18 -5.55
CA MET A 1 -9.36 4.17 -5.03
C MET A 1 -9.81 2.81 -5.55
N SER A 2 -8.87 1.91 -5.82
CA SER A 2 -9.13 0.53 -6.28
C SER A 2 -8.10 -0.44 -5.67
N GLY A 3 -8.35 -1.75 -5.75
CA GLY A 3 -7.46 -2.78 -5.20
C GLY A 3 -7.48 -2.90 -3.66
N LEU A 4 -8.51 -2.34 -3.01
CA LEU A 4 -8.69 -2.39 -1.55
C LEU A 4 -10.02 -3.04 -1.19
N SER A 5 -10.04 -3.84 -0.14
CA SER A 5 -11.23 -4.45 0.44
C SER A 5 -12.20 -3.41 1.03
N GLY A 6 -13.34 -3.90 1.51
CA GLY A 6 -14.23 -3.16 2.40
C GLY A 6 -13.48 -2.55 3.60
N ALA A 7 -14.04 -1.45 4.13
CA ALA A 7 -13.49 -0.78 5.31
C ALA A 7 -13.70 -1.63 6.57
N GLU A 8 -12.67 -1.68 7.40
CA GLU A 8 -12.68 -2.26 8.73
C GLU A 8 -12.44 -1.15 9.76
N SER A 9 -12.67 -1.43 11.04
CA SER A 9 -12.55 -0.44 12.12
C SER A 9 -11.16 0.19 12.24
N TRP A 10 -10.13 -0.47 11.71
CA TRP A 10 -8.73 -0.05 11.75
C TRP A 10 -8.16 0.37 10.40
N GLY A 11 -8.84 0.13 9.28
CA GLY A 11 -8.25 0.33 7.94
C GLY A 11 -8.86 -0.53 6.84
N ARG A 12 -8.06 -0.90 5.83
CA ARG A 12 -8.46 -1.75 4.69
C ARG A 12 -7.34 -2.70 4.31
N TRP A 13 -7.69 -3.88 3.82
CA TRP A 13 -6.72 -4.76 3.16
C TRP A 13 -6.58 -4.38 1.69
N THR A 14 -5.38 -4.55 1.14
CA THR A 14 -5.21 -4.80 -0.30
C THR A 14 -5.87 -6.13 -0.64
N ASP A 15 -6.57 -6.20 -1.76
CA ASP A 15 -7.26 -7.42 -2.19
C ASP A 15 -6.98 -7.68 -3.66
N ALA A 16 -6.23 -8.76 -3.94
CA ALA A 16 -5.84 -9.12 -5.30
C ALA A 16 -7.03 -9.48 -6.20
N ASN A 17 -8.20 -9.80 -5.63
CA ASN A 17 -9.42 -9.99 -6.41
C ASN A 17 -9.98 -8.67 -6.97
N LEU A 18 -9.66 -7.53 -6.32
CA LEU A 18 -10.16 -6.20 -6.68
C LEU A 18 -9.15 -5.40 -7.50
N GLY A 19 -7.92 -5.89 -7.62
CA GLY A 19 -6.88 -5.31 -8.45
C GLY A 19 -5.49 -5.88 -8.11
N ALA A 20 -4.59 -5.92 -9.10
CA ALA A 20 -3.21 -6.39 -8.89
C ALA A 20 -2.39 -5.50 -7.94
N SER A 21 -2.85 -4.26 -7.72
CA SER A 21 -2.23 -3.26 -6.85
C SER A 21 -3.30 -2.34 -6.26
N ALA A 22 -2.99 -1.73 -5.12
CA ALA A 22 -3.84 -0.70 -4.54
C ALA A 22 -3.51 0.67 -5.16
N GLN A 23 -4.52 1.35 -5.70
CA GLN A 23 -4.32 2.62 -6.40
C GLN A 23 -5.12 3.75 -5.76
N PHE A 24 -4.43 4.84 -5.46
CA PHE A 24 -4.96 6.05 -4.85
C PHE A 24 -4.88 7.18 -5.86
N HIS A 25 -6.05 7.59 -6.36
CA HIS A 25 -6.19 8.69 -7.31
C HIS A 25 -6.63 9.95 -6.55
N PHE A 26 -5.80 10.98 -6.60
CA PHE A 26 -6.04 12.26 -5.93
C PHE A 26 -6.72 13.24 -6.88
N LYS A 27 -7.52 14.15 -6.31
CA LYS A 27 -8.22 15.19 -7.08
C LYS A 27 -7.25 16.17 -7.75
N ASN A 28 -6.17 16.49 -7.05
CA ASN A 28 -5.12 17.38 -7.53
C ASN A 28 -3.84 16.58 -7.81
N ALA A 29 -2.96 17.12 -8.65
CA ALA A 29 -1.62 16.58 -8.83
C ALA A 29 -0.87 16.53 -7.49
N LEU A 30 -0.04 15.50 -7.33
CA LEU A 30 0.84 15.37 -6.18
C LEU A 30 1.92 16.47 -6.23
N PRO A 31 2.44 16.92 -5.08
CA PRO A 31 3.60 17.80 -5.06
C PRO A 31 4.79 17.18 -5.80
N GLN A 32 5.64 18.02 -6.41
CA GLN A 32 6.88 17.55 -7.05
C GLN A 32 7.80 16.81 -6.06
N GLN A 33 7.78 17.23 -4.79
CA GLN A 33 8.52 16.60 -3.71
C GLN A 33 7.62 16.48 -2.47
N PHE A 34 7.59 15.29 -1.88
CA PHE A 34 6.83 15.01 -0.67
C PHE A 34 7.32 13.74 0.03
N LYS A 35 6.90 13.58 1.27
CA LYS A 35 7.03 12.36 2.06
C LYS A 35 5.68 11.65 2.09
N LEU A 36 5.67 10.39 1.67
CA LEU A 36 4.55 9.49 1.86
C LEU A 36 4.73 8.78 3.20
N ILE A 37 3.78 9.00 4.10
CA ILE A 37 3.72 8.36 5.40
C ILE A 37 2.62 7.31 5.35
N LEU A 38 2.99 6.05 5.60
CA LEU A 38 2.07 4.93 5.65
C LEU A 38 2.10 4.29 7.04
N GLU A 39 0.93 3.98 7.55
CA GLU A 39 0.77 3.03 8.64
C GLU A 39 0.21 1.76 8.03
N THR A 40 1.01 0.69 8.04
CA THR A 40 0.67 -0.56 7.34
C THR A 40 0.97 -1.76 8.20
N ARG A 41 0.32 -2.88 7.92
CA ARG A 41 0.57 -4.17 8.58
C ARG A 41 0.62 -5.27 7.54
N ASP A 42 1.47 -6.26 7.74
CA ASP A 42 1.48 -7.42 6.87
C ASP A 42 0.32 -8.37 7.18
N PHE A 43 -0.12 -9.13 6.19
CA PHE A 43 -1.06 -10.22 6.41
C PHE A 43 -0.31 -11.44 6.98
N TYR A 44 -0.27 -11.53 8.31
CA TYR A 44 0.31 -12.67 9.06
C TYR A 44 1.73 -13.08 8.61
N GLY A 45 2.56 -12.11 8.20
CA GLY A 45 3.95 -12.38 7.83
C GLY A 45 4.16 -12.92 6.42
N ILE A 46 3.13 -12.98 5.56
CA ILE A 46 3.25 -13.51 4.20
C ILE A 46 4.24 -12.71 3.33
N ASN A 47 4.38 -11.40 3.58
CA ASN A 47 5.33 -10.53 2.91
C ASN A 47 6.58 -10.21 3.75
N ALA A 48 6.82 -10.93 4.86
CA ALA A 48 8.04 -10.77 5.65
C ALA A 48 9.29 -11.01 4.78
N GLY A 49 10.24 -10.07 4.82
CA GLY A 49 11.44 -10.08 3.98
C GLY A 49 11.18 -9.92 2.47
N GLN A 50 9.93 -9.68 2.05
CA GLN A 50 9.60 -9.32 0.67
C GLN A 50 9.58 -7.79 0.52
N LYS A 51 9.79 -7.34 -0.71
CA LYS A 51 9.76 -5.92 -1.03
C LYS A 51 8.37 -5.51 -1.54
N ILE A 52 7.75 -4.56 -0.85
CA ILE A 52 6.53 -3.90 -1.30
C ILE A 52 6.93 -2.66 -2.07
N THR A 53 6.41 -2.51 -3.29
CA THR A 53 6.76 -1.41 -4.17
C THR A 53 5.68 -0.34 -4.13
N VAL A 54 6.08 0.91 -3.93
CA VAL A 54 5.21 2.07 -4.04
C VAL A 54 5.66 2.90 -5.25
N ARG A 55 4.75 3.15 -6.18
CA ARG A 55 5.01 3.92 -7.40
C ARG A 55 4.24 5.23 -7.41
N VAL A 56 4.91 6.27 -7.89
CA VAL A 56 4.40 7.63 -8.03
C VAL A 56 4.94 8.21 -9.35
N GLY A 57 4.11 8.19 -10.39
CA GLY A 57 4.56 8.49 -11.75
C GLY A 57 5.64 7.50 -12.18
N ASP A 58 6.79 8.01 -12.64
CA ASP A 58 7.93 7.18 -13.06
C ASP A 58 8.88 6.83 -11.90
N LYS A 59 8.57 7.27 -10.67
CA LYS A 59 9.37 7.00 -9.48
C LYS A 59 8.81 5.80 -8.73
N GLN A 60 9.70 4.97 -8.20
CA GLN A 60 9.33 3.89 -7.31
C GLN A 60 10.24 3.85 -6.09
N GLN A 61 9.67 3.45 -4.96
CA GLN A 61 10.40 3.11 -3.73
C GLN A 61 9.91 1.78 -3.20
N GLU A 62 10.76 1.14 -2.42
CA GLU A 62 10.48 -0.17 -1.85
C GLU A 62 10.61 -0.09 -0.33
N PHE A 63 9.77 -0.83 0.38
CA PHE A 63 9.94 -1.10 1.80
C PHE A 63 9.70 -2.58 2.09
N SER A 64 10.16 -3.04 3.24
CA SER A 64 9.96 -4.41 3.72
C SER A 64 9.49 -4.40 5.17
N PHE A 65 8.77 -5.45 5.53
CA PHE A 65 8.45 -5.72 6.93
C PHE A 65 9.62 -6.40 7.62
N ASP A 66 10.08 -5.82 8.73
CA ASP A 66 11.16 -6.38 9.55
C ASP A 66 10.63 -7.40 10.57
N SER A 67 9.35 -7.33 10.92
CA SER A 67 8.69 -8.22 11.87
C SER A 67 7.28 -8.57 11.44
N VAL A 68 6.80 -9.72 11.91
CA VAL A 68 5.42 -10.17 11.69
C VAL A 68 4.46 -9.48 12.66
N ASP A 69 3.26 -9.17 12.17
CA ASP A 69 2.06 -8.91 12.98
C ASP A 69 2.00 -7.61 13.82
N HIS A 70 2.64 -6.53 13.36
CA HIS A 70 2.47 -5.18 13.94
C HIS A 70 2.21 -4.11 12.88
N ILE A 71 1.62 -2.99 13.31
CA ILE A 71 1.53 -1.79 12.48
C ILE A 71 2.94 -1.20 12.38
N GLN A 72 3.48 -1.17 11.17
CA GLN A 72 4.74 -0.54 10.82
C GLN A 72 4.48 0.88 10.29
N HIS A 73 5.26 1.82 10.79
CA HIS A 73 5.34 3.17 10.25
C HIS A 73 6.39 3.22 9.13
N VAL A 74 5.97 3.60 7.92
CA VAL A 74 6.83 3.67 6.74
C VAL A 74 6.84 5.09 6.21
N GLU A 75 8.03 5.65 6.01
CA GLU A 75 8.23 6.98 5.42
C GLU A 75 9.04 6.85 4.13
N LEU A 76 8.44 7.24 3.01
CA LEU A 76 9.06 7.20 1.68
C LEU A 76 9.18 8.62 1.12
N THR A 77 10.38 9.04 0.71
CA THR A 77 10.62 10.42 0.25
C THR A 77 10.68 10.47 -1.27
N PHE A 78 9.65 11.00 -1.92
CA PHE A 78 9.60 11.15 -3.36
C PHE A 78 10.02 12.56 -3.80
N ALA A 79 10.78 12.65 -4.88
CA ALA A 79 11.19 13.88 -5.54
C ALA A 79 11.11 13.72 -7.06
N ASP A 80 10.86 14.82 -7.77
CA ASP A 80 10.74 14.89 -9.22
C ASP A 80 9.72 13.89 -9.80
N VAL A 81 8.55 13.77 -9.17
CA VAL A 81 7.49 12.80 -9.56
C VAL A 81 6.66 13.22 -10.79
N GLY A 82 6.96 14.37 -11.40
CA GLY A 82 6.20 14.90 -12.53
C GLY A 82 4.77 15.30 -12.15
N THR A 83 3.86 15.35 -13.11
CA THR A 83 2.46 15.82 -12.91
C THR A 83 1.48 14.68 -12.64
N THR A 84 1.89 13.67 -11.87
CA THR A 84 1.01 12.55 -11.51
C THR A 84 0.09 12.90 -10.35
N ASN A 85 -1.10 12.31 -10.33
CA ASN A 85 -2.05 12.37 -9.23
C ASN A 85 -2.34 10.98 -8.64
N THR A 86 -1.50 9.99 -8.95
CA THR A 86 -1.75 8.60 -8.58
C THR A 86 -0.58 8.02 -7.79
N ILE A 87 -0.91 7.33 -6.70
CA ILE A 87 0.01 6.48 -5.94
C ILE A 87 -0.46 5.04 -6.11
N GLU A 88 0.45 4.16 -6.52
CA GLU A 88 0.22 2.72 -6.62
C GLU A 88 1.04 1.99 -5.56
N ILE A 89 0.44 1.02 -4.88
CA ILE A 89 1.12 0.11 -3.95
C ILE A 89 0.96 -1.32 -4.47
N ALA A 90 2.06 -1.91 -4.93
CA ALA A 90 2.13 -3.27 -5.42
C ALA A 90 2.67 -4.20 -4.32
N VAL A 91 1.86 -5.21 -3.96
CA VAL A 91 2.16 -6.16 -2.90
C VAL A 91 2.53 -7.50 -3.54
N PRO A 92 3.66 -8.14 -3.17
CA PRO A 92 4.15 -9.30 -3.89
C PRO A 92 3.37 -10.58 -3.60
N LYS A 93 2.84 -10.75 -2.39
CA LYS A 93 2.08 -11.94 -1.98
C LYS A 93 0.76 -11.58 -1.31
N HIS A 94 -0.19 -12.50 -1.47
CA HIS A 94 -1.56 -12.39 -0.98
C HIS A 94 -2.00 -13.70 -0.35
N SER A 95 -2.90 -13.63 0.61
CA SER A 95 -3.52 -14.78 1.23
C SER A 95 -4.28 -15.62 0.20
N GLU A 96 -4.34 -16.91 0.43
CA GLU A 96 -5.29 -17.75 -0.27
C GLU A 96 -6.70 -17.55 0.29
N PRO A 97 -7.74 -17.57 -0.56
CA PRO A 97 -9.12 -17.51 -0.10
C PRO A 97 -9.47 -18.77 0.72
N SER A 98 -10.39 -18.61 1.66
CA SER A 98 -10.92 -19.68 2.51
C SER A 98 -12.43 -19.86 2.28
N ALA A 99 -13.01 -20.89 2.90
CA ALA A 99 -14.45 -21.15 2.81
C ALA A 99 -15.32 -20.02 3.39
N THR A 100 -14.80 -19.24 4.33
CA THR A 100 -15.52 -18.16 5.02
C THR A 100 -15.08 -16.76 4.60
N ASP A 101 -13.93 -16.64 3.94
CA ASP A 101 -13.41 -15.35 3.45
C ASP A 101 -12.74 -15.55 2.09
N SER A 102 -13.37 -15.02 1.04
CA SER A 102 -12.90 -15.17 -0.34
C SER A 102 -11.83 -14.14 -0.75
N ARG A 103 -11.46 -13.21 0.13
CA ARG A 103 -10.51 -12.13 -0.18
C ARG A 103 -9.08 -12.67 -0.31
N LYS A 104 -8.28 -12.01 -1.15
CA LYS A 104 -6.85 -12.30 -1.31
C LYS A 104 -6.02 -11.16 -0.73
N MET A 105 -5.78 -11.21 0.58
CA MET A 105 -5.24 -10.11 1.37
C MET A 105 -3.72 -10.15 1.46
N GLY A 106 -3.03 -9.04 1.17
CA GLY A 106 -1.56 -8.98 1.26
C GLY A 106 -1.06 -7.98 2.29
N LEU A 107 -1.34 -6.71 2.05
CA LEU A 107 -0.98 -5.57 2.89
C LEU A 107 -2.22 -4.95 3.52
N GLY A 108 -2.21 -4.72 4.83
CA GLY A 108 -3.21 -3.93 5.54
C GLY A 108 -2.79 -2.46 5.58
N LEU A 109 -3.64 -1.57 5.07
CA LEU A 109 -3.43 -0.13 5.08
C LEU A 109 -4.29 0.51 6.18
N VAL A 110 -3.64 1.03 7.21
CA VAL A 110 -4.26 1.74 8.33
C VAL A 110 -4.43 3.21 7.96
N SER A 111 -3.36 3.85 7.50
CA SER A 111 -3.42 5.23 7.04
C SER A 111 -2.40 5.53 5.94
N LEU A 112 -2.72 6.54 5.12
CA LEU A 112 -1.85 7.11 4.10
C LEU A 112 -1.91 8.62 4.23
N LYS A 113 -0.75 9.27 4.39
CA LYS A 113 -0.63 10.72 4.51
C LYS A 113 0.49 11.23 3.62
N ILE A 114 0.28 12.40 3.04
CA ILE A 114 1.28 13.14 2.27
C ILE A 114 1.74 14.30 3.14
N ARG A 115 3.06 14.45 3.33
CA ARG A 115 3.68 15.56 4.05
C ARG A 115 4.69 16.27 3.16
N GLN A 116 4.73 17.59 3.21
CA GLN A 116 5.74 18.41 2.53
C GLN A 116 6.75 18.95 3.54
#